data_AF-F0H443-F1
#
_entry.id   AF-F0H443-F1
#
_cell.length_a   1.000
_cell.length_b   1.000
_cell.length_c   1.000
_cell.angle_alpha   90.00
_cell.angle_beta   90.00
_cell.angle_gamma   90.00
#
_symmetry.space_group_name_H-M   'P 1'
#
loop_
_entity.id
_entity.type
_entity.pdbx_description
1 polymer ?
#
loop_
_entity_poly.entity_id
_entity_poly.type
_entity_poly.pdbx_seq_one_letter_code
_entity_poly.pdbx_strand_id
1 'polypeptide(L)'
;MAISLDASEETPNTVDEVLNLLEEKSEIPLSAAEREELTVALRLLNHHFAPDRETYIHRIKDNPLATAVKLHDLTHNMDLSRLSNPTEKDYERVARYKKEYDYLNKI
;
A
#
# COMPACT_ATOMS: atom_id res chain seq x y z
N MET A 1 -15.58 13.80 -11.25
CA MET A 1 -15.71 12.66 -10.32
C MET A 1 -14.34 12.47 -9.68
N ALA A 2 -14.09 13.13 -8.54
CA ALA A 2 -12.81 13.06 -7.85
C ALA A 2 -12.79 11.76 -7.05
N ILE A 3 -12.28 10.69 -7.65
CA ILE A 3 -12.07 9.43 -6.95
C ILE A 3 -10.95 9.69 -5.94
N SER A 4 -11.35 9.75 -4.68
CA SER A 4 -10.46 9.88 -3.52
C SER A 4 -9.41 8.78 -3.55
N LEU A 5 -8.15 9.17 -3.63
CA LEU A 5 -7.00 8.26 -3.61
C LEU A 5 -6.66 7.70 -2.23
N ASP A 6 -7.57 7.87 -1.27
CA ASP A 6 -7.53 7.19 0.03
C ASP A 6 -8.42 5.92 0.04
N ALA A 7 -9.23 5.66 -1.00
CA ALA A 7 -10.15 4.52 -1.04
C ALA A 7 -9.46 3.14 -1.27
N SER A 8 -8.15 3.12 -1.53
CA SER A 8 -7.40 1.88 -1.75
C SER A 8 -6.93 1.20 -0.46
N GLU A 9 -6.95 1.90 0.68
CA GLU A 9 -6.49 1.32 1.94
C GLU A 9 -7.61 0.58 2.70
N GLU A 10 -8.82 0.54 2.14
CA GLU A 10 -10.00 -0.13 2.71
C GLU A 10 -10.55 -1.21 1.77
N THR A 11 -9.83 -2.32 1.64
CA THR A 11 -10.46 -3.53 1.12
C THR A 11 -11.28 -4.17 2.25
N PRO A 12 -12.56 -4.52 2.06
CA PRO A 12 -13.33 -5.25 3.07
C PRO A 12 -12.80 -6.67 3.31
N ASN A 13 -11.82 -7.11 2.51
CA ASN A 13 -11.21 -8.42 2.59
C ASN A 13 -10.24 -8.51 3.77
N THR A 14 -10.37 -9.58 4.53
CA THR A 14 -9.39 -10.05 5.49
C THR A 14 -8.10 -10.50 4.80
N VAL A 15 -7.01 -10.63 5.56
CA VAL A 15 -5.72 -11.14 5.04
C VAL A 15 -5.89 -12.53 4.42
N ASP A 16 -6.68 -13.40 5.04
CA ASP A 16 -6.93 -14.76 4.54
C ASP A 16 -7.71 -14.76 3.22
N GLU A 17 -8.70 -13.88 3.07
CA GLU A 17 -9.43 -13.74 1.81
C GLU A 17 -8.52 -13.25 0.68
N VAL A 18 -7.61 -12.31 0.96
CA VAL A 18 -6.63 -11.85 -0.03
C VAL A 18 -5.68 -12.98 -0.44
N LEU A 19 -5.19 -13.78 0.51
CA LEU A 19 -4.32 -14.92 0.21
C LEU A 19 -5.03 -15.97 -0.64
N ASN A 20 -6.29 -16.30 -0.31
CA ASN A 20 -7.08 -17.25 -1.09
C ASN A 20 -7.34 -16.73 -2.52
N LEU A 21 -7.61 -15.43 -2.68
CA LEU A 21 -7.75 -14.81 -4.00
C LEU A 21 -6.46 -14.86 -4.80
N LEU A 22 -5.30 -14.69 -4.17
CA LEU A 22 -3.99 -14.80 -4.83
C LEU A 22 -3.73 -16.23 -5.32
N GLU A 23 -4.05 -17.24 -4.52
CA GLU A 23 -3.95 -18.66 -4.91
C GLU A 23 -4.86 -18.99 -6.09
N GLU A 24 -6.11 -18.52 -6.07
CA GLU A 24 -7.07 -18.69 -7.17
C GLU A 24 -6.57 -18.01 -8.45
N LYS A 25 -6.11 -16.76 -8.36
CA LYS A 25 -5.66 -15.97 -9.52
C LYS A 25 -4.34 -16.45 -10.11
N SER A 26 -3.45 -16.97 -9.27
CA SER A 26 -2.15 -17.46 -9.71
C SER A 26 -2.22 -18.90 -10.21
N GLU A 27 -3.35 -19.59 -10.00
CA GLU A 27 -3.54 -21.03 -10.26
C GLU A 27 -2.47 -21.92 -9.60
N ILE A 28 -1.80 -21.38 -8.58
CA ILE A 28 -0.65 -21.98 -7.89
C ILE A 28 -0.91 -21.84 -6.38
N PRO A 29 -0.89 -22.95 -5.62
CA PRO A 29 -1.01 -22.89 -4.17
C PRO A 29 0.26 -22.29 -3.56
N LEU A 30 0.10 -21.45 -2.54
CA LEU A 30 1.22 -20.92 -1.78
C LEU A 30 1.77 -21.98 -0.83
N SER A 31 3.08 -22.07 -0.72
CA SER A 31 3.71 -22.82 0.38
C SER A 31 3.42 -22.13 1.72
N ALA A 32 3.58 -22.87 2.82
CA ALA A 32 3.38 -22.31 4.16
C ALA A 32 4.29 -21.09 4.44
N ALA A 33 5.53 -21.12 3.94
CA ALA A 33 6.48 -20.03 4.09
C ALA A 33 6.06 -18.77 3.31
N GLU A 34 5.62 -18.93 2.05
CA GLU A 34 5.12 -17.81 1.24
C GLU A 34 3.86 -17.21 1.85
N ARG A 35 2.96 -18.06 2.37
CA ARG A 35 1.74 -17.61 3.03
C ARG A 35 2.04 -16.81 4.30
N GLU A 36 3.03 -17.23 5.09
CA GLU A 36 3.49 -16.49 6.26
C GLU A 36 4.12 -15.14 5.89
N GLU A 37 5.01 -15.12 4.89
CA GLU A 37 5.64 -13.89 4.41
C GLU A 37 4.60 -12.87 3.89
N LEU A 38 3.66 -13.33 3.06
CA LEU A 38 2.57 -12.50 2.55
C LEU A 38 1.63 -12.03 3.65
N THR A 39 1.35 -12.86 4.66
CA THR A 39 0.55 -12.47 5.83
C THR A 39 1.18 -11.27 6.55
N VAL A 40 2.49 -11.32 6.78
CA VAL A 40 3.22 -10.22 7.44
C VAL A 40 3.16 -8.97 6.57
N ALA A 41 3.45 -9.07 5.27
CA ALA A 41 3.41 -7.94 4.37
C ALA A 41 2.01 -7.29 4.27
N LEU A 42 0.95 -8.11 4.14
CA LEU A 42 -0.43 -7.63 4.06
C LEU A 42 -0.88 -6.93 5.35
N ARG A 43 -0.47 -7.42 6.53
CA ARG A 43 -0.74 -6.74 7.81
C ARG A 43 0.00 -5.41 7.89
N LEU A 44 1.25 -5.34 7.44
CA LEU A 44 2.01 -4.09 7.41
C LEU A 44 1.44 -3.07 6.44
N LEU A 45 0.88 -3.52 5.32
CA LEU A 45 0.26 -2.67 4.31
C LEU A 45 -1.15 -2.19 4.69
N ASN A 46 -1.77 -2.76 5.73
CA ASN A 46 -3.05 -2.33 6.25
C ASN A 46 -2.87 -1.33 7.40
N HIS A 47 -3.21 -0.07 7.12
CA HIS A 47 -3.02 1.06 8.02
C HIS A 47 -3.78 0.94 9.35
N HIS A 48 -4.87 0.15 9.41
CA HIS A 48 -5.64 -0.07 10.65
C HIS A 48 -4.85 -0.80 11.74
N PHE A 49 -3.75 -1.48 11.39
CA PHE A 49 -2.86 -2.10 12.37
C PHE A 49 -1.83 -1.11 12.95
N ALA A 50 -1.83 0.15 12.52
CA ALA A 50 -1.00 1.21 13.04
C ALA A 50 -1.83 2.27 13.79
N PRO A 51 -1.31 2.85 14.88
CA PRO A 51 -2.00 3.90 15.64
C PRO A 51 -2.06 5.23 14.88
N ASP A 52 -1.11 5.47 13.97
CA ASP A 52 -0.98 6.69 13.20
C ASP A 52 -0.20 6.42 11.90
N ARG A 53 -0.22 7.40 11.00
CA ARG A 53 0.35 7.30 9.66
C ARG A 53 1.89 7.26 9.65
N GLU A 54 2.55 7.92 10.61
CA GLU A 54 4.00 7.89 10.72
C GLU A 54 4.47 6.49 11.13
N THR A 55 3.83 5.93 12.17
CA THR A 55 4.07 4.56 12.63
C THR A 55 3.79 3.53 11.52
N TYR A 56 2.73 3.73 10.72
CA TYR A 56 2.43 2.88 9.56
C TYR A 56 3.60 2.85 8.56
N ILE A 57 4.07 4.01 8.12
CA ILE A 57 5.16 4.12 7.14
C ILE A 57 6.49 3.61 7.72
N HIS A 58 6.77 3.87 8.99
CA HIS A 58 7.97 3.36 9.67
C HIS A 58 7.99 1.83 9.70
N ARG A 59 6.89 1.17 10.07
CA ARG A 59 6.81 -0.29 10.12
C ARG A 59 6.93 -0.95 8.74
N ILE A 60 6.44 -0.30 7.69
CA ILE A 60 6.61 -0.79 6.31
C ILE A 60 8.09 -0.87 5.93
N LYS A 61 8.90 0.12 6.33
CA LYS A 61 10.32 0.22 5.96
C LYS A 61 11.14 -1.00 6.38
N ASP A 62 10.77 -1.64 7.49
CA ASP A 62 11.49 -2.80 8.03
C ASP A 62 11.15 -4.12 7.30
N ASN A 63 10.21 -4.11 6.35
CA ASN A 63 9.84 -5.27 5.55
C ASN A 63 10.07 -4.99 4.04
N PRO A 64 11.00 -5.70 3.38
CA PRO A 64 11.34 -5.45 1.98
C PRO A 64 10.17 -5.61 1.01
N LEU A 65 9.32 -6.64 1.20
CA LEU A 65 8.17 -6.90 0.33
C LEU A 65 7.12 -5.79 0.47
N ALA A 66 6.74 -5.44 1.69
CA ALA A 66 5.81 -4.35 1.95
C ALA A 66 6.35 -3.01 1.46
N THR A 67 7.65 -2.75 1.63
CA THR A 67 8.31 -1.54 1.13
C THR A 67 8.22 -1.46 -0.40
N ALA A 68 8.56 -2.54 -1.12
CA ALA A 68 8.48 -2.58 -2.57
C ALA A 68 7.05 -2.32 -3.08
N VAL A 69 6.05 -2.96 -2.46
CA VAL A 69 4.64 -2.76 -2.81
C VAL A 69 4.20 -1.31 -2.52
N LYS A 70 4.55 -0.75 -1.36
CA LYS A 70 4.16 0.63 -1.00
C LYS A 70 4.84 1.67 -1.87
N LEU A 71 6.11 1.48 -2.25
CA LEU A 71 6.80 2.38 -3.19
C LEU A 71 6.11 2.40 -4.57
N HIS A 72 5.65 1.26 -5.05
CA HIS A 72 4.89 1.18 -6.30
C HIS A 72 3.52 1.87 -6.18
N ASP A 73 2.79 1.61 -5.09
CA ASP A 73 1.51 2.27 -4.77
C ASP A 73 1.65 3.79 -4.71
N LEU A 74 2.64 4.31 -3.97
CA LEU A 74 2.91 5.74 -3.87
C LEU A 74 3.27 6.36 -5.24
N THR A 75 4.07 5.67 -6.05
CA THR A 75 4.44 6.14 -7.40
C THR A 75 3.20 6.31 -8.28
N HIS A 76 2.34 5.30 -8.31
CA HIS A 76 1.07 5.37 -9.02
C HIS A 76 0.13 6.44 -8.42
N ASN A 77 0.13 6.60 -7.09
CA ASN A 77 -0.73 7.55 -6.40
C ASN A 77 -0.33 9.01 -6.61
N MET A 78 0.97 9.27 -6.84
CA MET A 78 1.49 10.60 -7.16
C MET A 78 1.25 11.02 -8.62
N ASP A 79 0.79 10.13 -9.50
CA ASP A 79 0.47 10.48 -10.87
C ASP A 79 -0.82 11.33 -10.94
N LEU A 80 -0.63 12.64 -11.13
CA LEU A 80 -1.72 13.60 -11.32
C LEU A 80 -2.24 13.65 -12.76
N SER A 81 -1.53 13.07 -13.73
CA SER A 81 -1.93 13.14 -15.15
C SER A 81 -3.25 12.42 -15.43
N ARG A 82 -3.65 11.49 -14.55
CA ARG A 82 -4.97 10.83 -14.58
C ARG A 82 -6.14 11.75 -14.19
N LEU A 83 -5.88 12.91 -13.59
CA LEU A 83 -6.90 13.85 -13.15
C LEU A 83 -7.06 14.96 -14.18
N SER A 84 -8.27 15.12 -14.72
CA SER A 84 -8.56 16.15 -15.73
C SER A 84 -8.53 17.58 -15.18
N ASN A 85 -8.79 17.77 -13.88
CA ASN A 85 -8.74 19.07 -13.21
C ASN A 85 -8.32 18.89 -11.74
N PRO A 86 -7.01 18.74 -11.45
CA PRO A 86 -6.50 18.54 -10.09
C PRO A 86 -6.88 19.69 -9.15
N THR A 87 -7.19 19.36 -7.90
CA THR A 87 -7.52 20.34 -6.86
C THR A 87 -6.34 20.57 -5.92
N GLU A 88 -6.39 21.63 -5.10
CA GLU A 88 -5.38 21.90 -4.05
C GLU A 88 -5.18 20.70 -3.12
N LYS A 89 -6.26 20.02 -2.73
CA LYS A 89 -6.22 18.80 -1.91
C LYS A 89 -5.44 17.66 -2.58
N ASP A 90 -5.48 17.56 -3.90
CA ASP A 90 -4.73 16.53 -4.62
C ASP A 90 -3.23 16.83 -4.58
N TYR A 91 -2.84 18.10 -4.73
CA TYR A 91 -1.44 18.51 -4.55
C TYR A 91 -0.93 18.32 -3.12
N GLU A 92 -1.75 18.60 -2.11
CA GLU A 92 -1.42 18.33 -0.71
C GLU A 92 -1.18 16.84 -0.45
N ARG A 93 -2.01 15.96 -1.03
CA ARG A 93 -1.84 14.50 -0.96
C ARG A 93 -0.53 14.07 -1.63
N VAL A 94 -0.23 14.57 -2.83
CA VAL A 94 1.02 14.28 -3.53
C VAL A 94 2.23 14.72 -2.73
N ALA A 95 2.19 15.90 -2.11
CA ALA A 95 3.27 16.38 -1.26
C ALA A 95 3.50 15.47 -0.05
N ARG A 96 2.44 14.90 0.52
CA ARG A 96 2.54 13.89 1.59
C ARG A 96 3.14 12.58 1.08
N TYR A 97 2.60 12.02 -0.01
CA TYR A 97 3.11 10.78 -0.61
C TYR A 97 4.57 10.87 -1.03
N LYS A 98 5.01 12.04 -1.50
CA LYS A 98 6.41 12.28 -1.82
C LYS A 98 7.31 12.15 -0.58
N LYS A 99 6.90 12.69 0.56
CA LYS A 99 7.68 12.56 1.82
C LYS A 99 7.77 11.10 2.27
N GLU A 100 6.69 10.34 2.13
CA GLU A 100 6.65 8.92 2.47
C GLU A 100 7.55 8.10 1.53
N TYR A 101 7.48 8.37 0.23
CA TYR A 101 8.34 7.76 -0.78
C TYR A 101 9.82 8.05 -0.48
N ASP A 102 10.17 9.31 -0.24
CA ASP A 102 11.54 9.72 0.08
C ASP A 102 12.05 9.07 1.36
N TYR A 103 11.18 8.78 2.33
CA TYR A 103 11.55 8.06 3.55
C TYR A 103 11.82 6.57 3.28
N LEU A 104 10.91 5.91 2.54
CA LEU A 104 10.99 4.49 2.22
C LEU A 104 12.13 4.16 1.25
N ASN A 105 12.45 5.07 0.32
CA ASN A 105 13.49 4.87 -0.69
C ASN A 105 14.92 5.17 -0.18
N LYS A 106 15.07 5.70 1.04
CA LYS A 106 16.39 5.89 1.67
C LYS A 106 16.90 4.57 2.22
N ILE A 107 18.02 4.11 1.64
CA ILE A 107 18.85 3.00 2.13
C ILE A 107 19.51 3.40 3.46
#